data_AF-A0A6L7RZG7-F1
#
_entry.id   AF-A0A6L7RZG7-F1
#
_cell.length_a   1.000
_cell.length_b   1.000
_cell.length_c   1.000
_cell.angle_alpha   90.00
_cell.angle_beta   90.00
_cell.angle_gamma   90.00
#
_symmetry.space_group_name_H-M   'P 1'
#
loop_
_entity.id
_entity.type
_entity.pdbx_description
1 polymer ?
#
loop_
_entity_poly.entity_id
_entity_poly.type
_entity_poly.pdbx_seq_one_letter_code
_entity_poly.pdbx_strand_id
1 'polypeptide(L)'
;MPNDGFAVTASTFSHWPNGHFDLSSAYVPLPEAILDDLMGDGDQGVSDATRDWASTLMDQHVYSCNGFFIIDGSSYPCLDPDQRIHMTKRLAPCLGKPIVHHSRHLKQDLVTNVRDAGVRFKSSKDQNFSSSNQEAVEHTESTELPNPIGAFLLHSIQPAYKGGASRFVNAYTLLDSLAGIDPGHVEVLQRPFWFDTARGERVEAPIVSYDDKGNLDFRWMHAFLENGRPFTKHWNDKVQEAIDATRNLMKKLRITVMLGLPCLQKKCWTRRVSRGIL
;
A
#
# COMPACT_ATOMS: atom_id res chain seq x y z
N MET A 1 3.27 -31.46 -22.37
CA MET A 1 4.65 -31.01 -22.11
C MET A 1 4.87 -31.10 -20.61
N PRO A 2 6.02 -31.57 -20.12
CA PRO A 2 6.27 -31.59 -18.68
C PRO A 2 6.25 -30.16 -18.17
N ASN A 3 5.48 -29.95 -17.12
CA ASN A 3 5.43 -28.71 -16.36
C ASN A 3 6.72 -28.71 -15.54
N ASP A 4 7.80 -28.14 -16.08
CA ASP A 4 9.06 -27.92 -15.35
C ASP A 4 8.75 -26.88 -14.29
N GLY A 5 8.21 -27.35 -13.17
CA GLY A 5 7.86 -26.53 -12.03
C GLY A 5 9.09 -25.74 -11.61
N PHE A 6 8.98 -24.42 -11.61
CA PHE A 6 9.89 -23.55 -10.90
C PHE A 6 9.98 -24.04 -9.46
N ALA A 7 11.04 -24.78 -9.13
CA ALA A 7 11.34 -25.15 -7.77
C ALA A 7 11.78 -23.89 -7.04
N VAL A 8 10.84 -23.24 -6.35
CA VAL A 8 11.10 -22.06 -5.53
C VAL A 8 11.87 -22.51 -4.29
N THR A 9 13.16 -22.21 -4.24
CA THR A 9 14.02 -22.43 -3.06
C THR A 9 14.15 -21.12 -2.29
N ALA A 10 14.56 -21.16 -1.02
CA ALA A 10 14.87 -19.95 -0.23
C ALA A 10 15.94 -19.05 -0.89
N SER A 11 16.69 -19.55 -1.88
CA SER A 11 17.63 -18.78 -2.69
C SER A 11 17.01 -18.11 -3.92
N THR A 12 15.78 -18.42 -4.31
CA THR A 12 15.10 -17.83 -5.49
C THR A 12 14.81 -16.33 -5.30
N PHE A 13 14.69 -15.86 -4.06
CA PHE A 13 14.39 -14.46 -3.74
C PHE A 13 15.64 -13.62 -3.42
N SER A 14 16.83 -14.21 -3.56
CA SER A 14 18.15 -13.58 -3.29
C SER A 14 18.49 -12.38 -4.19
N HIS A 15 17.62 -12.03 -5.14
CA HIS A 15 17.82 -10.89 -6.04
C HIS A 15 17.48 -9.56 -5.35
N TRP A 16 16.88 -9.59 -4.16
CA TRP A 16 16.80 -8.43 -3.29
C TRP A 16 18.02 -8.40 -2.37
N PRO A 17 18.95 -7.43 -2.50
CA PRO A 17 20.27 -7.54 -1.88
C PRO A 17 20.28 -7.66 -0.35
N ASN A 18 19.15 -7.44 0.34
CA ASN A 18 19.17 -7.28 1.79
C ASN A 18 18.08 -8.02 2.57
N GLY A 19 17.10 -8.71 1.97
CA GLY A 19 16.02 -9.40 2.74
C GLY A 19 15.27 -8.53 3.78
N HIS A 20 15.55 -7.23 3.80
CA HIS A 20 15.18 -6.25 4.81
C HIS A 20 14.80 -4.97 4.08
N PHE A 21 13.75 -4.31 4.55
CA PHE A 21 13.39 -2.98 4.11
C PHE A 21 14.56 -2.02 4.30
N ASP A 22 15.04 -1.41 3.21
CA ASP A 22 15.91 -0.26 3.34
C ASP A 22 15.05 1.00 3.50
N LEU A 23 14.68 1.27 4.76
CA LEU A 23 13.94 2.48 5.10
C LEU A 23 14.69 3.74 4.71
N SER A 24 16.02 3.73 4.68
CA SER A 24 16.80 4.94 4.36
C SER A 24 16.63 5.37 2.90
N SER A 25 16.52 4.41 1.98
CA SER A 25 16.21 4.68 0.57
C SER A 25 14.72 4.81 0.28
N ALA A 26 13.84 4.44 1.20
CA ALA A 26 12.39 4.59 1.03
C ALA A 26 11.93 6.06 1.14
N TYR A 27 12.67 6.92 1.85
CA TYR A 27 12.35 8.35 1.94
C TYR A 27 12.94 9.10 0.75
N VAL A 28 12.06 9.71 -0.04
CA VAL A 28 12.45 10.50 -1.21
C VAL A 28 12.08 11.97 -1.01
N PRO A 29 13.01 12.92 -1.23
CA PRO A 29 12.68 14.33 -1.16
C PRO A 29 11.74 14.70 -2.32
N LEU A 30 10.82 15.63 -2.08
CA LEU A 30 10.04 16.27 -3.15
C LEU A 30 10.77 17.53 -3.61
N PRO A 31 11.35 17.56 -4.83
CA PRO A 31 12.09 18.74 -5.30
C PRO A 31 11.20 19.99 -5.42
N GLU A 32 11.76 21.17 -5.18
CA GLU A 32 11.02 22.46 -5.19
C GLU A 32 10.32 22.72 -6.53
N ALA A 33 11.02 22.50 -7.65
CA ALA A 33 10.43 22.63 -8.98
C ALA A 33 9.24 21.69 -9.21
N ILE A 34 9.27 20.48 -8.61
CA ILE A 34 8.18 19.51 -8.73
C ILE A 34 7.00 19.94 -7.86
N LEU A 35 7.25 20.44 -6.64
CA LEU A 35 6.18 21.03 -5.85
C LEU A 35 5.53 22.20 -6.59
N ASP A 36 6.32 23.16 -7.07
CA ASP A 36 5.80 24.36 -7.73
C ASP A 36 4.91 23.98 -8.92
N ASP A 37 5.35 23.01 -9.73
CA ASP A 37 4.56 22.47 -10.83
C ASP A 37 3.27 21.81 -10.32
N LEU A 38 3.31 20.99 -9.25
CA LEU A 38 2.12 20.40 -8.63
C LEU A 38 1.18 21.42 -7.97
N MET A 39 1.69 22.56 -7.53
CA MET A 39 0.91 23.65 -6.92
C MET A 39 0.38 24.67 -7.94
N GLY A 40 0.77 24.55 -9.21
CA GLY A 40 0.20 25.31 -10.32
C GLY A 40 -1.33 25.19 -10.46
N ASP A 41 -1.88 26.00 -11.37
CA ASP A 41 -3.32 26.06 -11.62
C ASP A 41 -3.86 24.72 -12.15
N GLY A 42 -5.06 24.33 -11.70
CA GLY A 42 -5.70 23.07 -12.05
C GLY A 42 -6.07 22.95 -13.53
N ASP A 43 -6.21 24.08 -14.22
CA ASP A 43 -6.47 24.14 -15.66
C ASP A 43 -5.22 23.84 -16.50
N GLN A 44 -4.03 23.93 -15.89
CA GLN A 44 -2.77 23.55 -16.52
C GLN A 44 -2.38 22.12 -16.14
N GLY A 45 -2.08 21.31 -17.15
CA GLY A 45 -1.52 19.98 -16.93
C GLY A 45 -0.21 20.05 -16.15
N VAL A 46 0.10 18.96 -15.44
CA VAL A 46 1.41 18.76 -14.82
C VAL A 46 2.46 18.51 -15.91
N SER A 47 3.65 19.10 -15.76
CA SER A 47 4.74 19.03 -16.75
C SER A 47 5.26 17.60 -16.95
N ASP A 48 5.90 17.36 -18.10
CA ASP A 48 6.55 16.08 -18.40
C ASP A 48 7.66 15.76 -17.39
N ALA A 49 8.41 16.76 -16.93
CA ALA A 49 9.45 16.58 -15.91
C ALA A 49 8.89 16.01 -14.60
N THR A 50 7.72 16.47 -14.16
CA THR A 50 7.06 15.92 -12.96
C THR A 50 6.51 14.52 -13.19
N ARG A 51 5.99 14.23 -14.39
CA ARG A 51 5.54 12.88 -14.75
C ARG A 51 6.71 11.89 -14.79
N ASP A 52 7.82 12.28 -15.40
CA ASP A 52 9.04 11.46 -15.50
C ASP A 52 9.65 11.21 -14.12
N TRP A 53 9.68 12.24 -13.26
CA TRP A 53 10.10 12.09 -11.86
C TRP A 53 9.22 11.08 -11.12
N ALA A 54 7.90 11.22 -11.21
CA ALA A 54 6.95 10.31 -10.55
C ALA A 54 7.05 8.87 -11.09
N SER A 55 7.18 8.69 -12.41
CA SER A 55 7.39 7.39 -13.03
C SER A 55 8.70 6.74 -12.57
N THR A 56 9.78 7.52 -12.51
CA THR A 56 11.09 7.05 -12.03
C THR A 56 10.99 6.55 -10.59
N LEU A 57 10.24 7.23 -9.72
CA LEU A 57 10.03 6.77 -8.34
C LEU A 57 9.27 5.44 -8.29
N MET A 58 8.23 5.28 -9.10
CA MET A 58 7.48 4.02 -9.18
C MET A 58 8.38 2.87 -9.62
N ASP A 59 9.16 3.07 -10.67
CA ASP A 59 10.08 2.05 -11.19
C ASP A 59 11.16 1.69 -10.17
N GLN A 60 11.81 2.69 -9.56
CA GLN A 60 12.92 2.47 -8.64
C GLN A 60 12.48 1.88 -7.31
N HIS A 61 11.33 2.30 -6.75
CA HIS A 61 10.97 1.96 -5.38
C HIS A 61 9.79 1.00 -5.25
N VAL A 62 8.79 1.07 -6.13
CA VAL A 62 7.62 0.20 -6.06
C VAL A 62 7.86 -1.09 -6.82
N TYR A 63 8.33 -0.99 -8.07
CA TYR A 63 8.47 -2.15 -8.94
C TYR A 63 9.81 -2.88 -8.82
N SER A 64 10.91 -2.16 -8.50
CA SER A 64 12.26 -2.75 -8.51
C SER A 64 12.93 -2.85 -7.13
N CYS A 65 12.34 -2.24 -6.09
CA CYS A 65 12.88 -2.23 -4.74
C CYS A 65 11.71 -2.31 -3.77
N ASN A 66 11.77 -1.63 -2.61
CA ASN A 66 10.96 -1.73 -1.39
C ASN A 66 9.46 -2.12 -1.48
N GLY A 67 8.78 -1.93 -2.61
CA GLY A 67 7.34 -2.08 -2.77
C GLY A 67 6.57 -0.84 -2.34
N PHE A 68 7.28 0.20 -1.88
CA PHE A 68 6.74 1.50 -1.50
C PHE A 68 7.86 2.54 -1.44
N PHE A 69 7.47 3.81 -1.43
CA PHE A 69 8.31 4.94 -1.02
C PHE A 69 7.48 5.94 -0.21
N ILE A 70 8.16 6.84 0.48
CA ILE A 70 7.58 7.91 1.27
C ILE A 70 8.15 9.21 0.73
N ILE A 71 7.28 10.06 0.20
CA ILE A 71 7.66 11.43 -0.14
C ILE A 71 7.80 12.20 1.19
N ASP A 72 9.00 12.70 1.46
CA ASP A 72 9.25 13.49 2.66
C ASP A 72 8.63 14.89 2.52
N GLY A 73 7.55 15.11 3.25
CA GLY A 73 6.85 16.39 3.33
C GLY A 73 7.57 17.46 4.17
N SER A 74 8.74 17.16 4.74
CA SER A 74 9.54 18.12 5.53
C SER A 74 9.94 19.36 4.73
N SER A 75 10.01 19.24 3.41
CA SER A 75 10.35 20.34 2.51
C SER A 75 9.24 21.40 2.41
N TYR A 76 7.99 21.07 2.79
CA TYR A 76 6.83 21.97 2.64
C TYR A 76 5.90 21.95 3.86
N PRO A 77 6.41 22.34 5.05
CA PRO A 77 5.66 22.24 6.30
C PRO A 77 4.47 23.20 6.36
N CYS A 78 4.43 24.20 5.47
CA CYS A 78 3.44 25.29 5.46
C CYS A 78 2.19 25.01 4.62
N LEU A 79 2.12 23.88 3.89
CA LEU A 79 0.93 23.57 3.10
C LEU A 79 -0.27 23.29 4.02
N ASP A 80 -1.35 24.04 3.78
CA ASP A 80 -2.63 23.84 4.44
C ASP A 80 -3.33 22.57 3.90
N PRO A 81 -4.43 22.12 4.54
CA PRO A 81 -5.15 20.92 4.11
C PRO A 81 -5.63 20.95 2.67
N ASP A 82 -6.11 22.09 2.17
CA ASP A 82 -6.66 22.21 0.82
C ASP A 82 -5.54 22.14 -0.22
N GLN A 83 -4.41 22.79 0.06
CA GLN A 83 -3.20 22.70 -0.74
C GLN A 83 -2.66 21.26 -0.82
N ARG A 84 -2.67 20.53 0.30
CA ARG A 84 -2.27 19.11 0.32
C ARG A 84 -3.20 18.24 -0.52
N ILE A 85 -4.51 18.48 -0.45
CA ILE A 85 -5.49 17.76 -1.28
C ILE A 85 -5.28 18.08 -2.77
N HIS A 86 -5.04 19.34 -3.11
CA HIS A 86 -4.73 19.77 -4.48
C HIS A 86 -3.49 19.05 -5.02
N MET A 87 -2.40 19.06 -4.26
CA MET A 87 -1.16 18.35 -4.60
C MET A 87 -1.40 16.86 -4.82
N THR A 88 -2.17 16.18 -3.94
CA THR A 88 -2.53 14.76 -4.11
C THR A 88 -3.24 14.51 -5.44
N LYS A 89 -4.23 15.35 -5.77
CA LYS A 89 -5.03 15.19 -7.00
C LYS A 89 -4.18 15.34 -8.26
N ARG A 90 -3.14 16.19 -8.23
CA ARG A 90 -2.24 16.40 -9.37
C ARG A 90 -1.11 15.39 -9.43
N LEU A 91 -0.64 14.88 -8.28
CA LEU A 91 0.38 13.85 -8.22
C LEU A 91 -0.15 12.45 -8.60
N ALA A 92 -1.36 12.08 -8.17
CA ALA A 92 -1.88 10.72 -8.37
C ALA A 92 -1.89 10.27 -9.86
N PRO A 93 -2.30 11.11 -10.84
CA PRO A 93 -2.23 10.77 -12.26
C PRO A 93 -0.80 10.64 -12.81
N CYS A 94 0.20 11.18 -12.12
CA CYS A 94 1.61 11.05 -12.49
C CYS A 94 2.20 9.71 -12.01
N LEU A 95 1.64 9.12 -10.96
CA LEU A 95 2.05 7.82 -10.41
C LEU A 95 1.35 6.63 -11.08
N GLY A 96 0.30 6.89 -11.87
CA GLY A 96 -0.46 5.86 -12.56
C GLY A 96 -1.85 6.36 -12.94
N LYS A 97 -2.75 5.43 -13.29
CA LYS A 97 -4.14 5.75 -13.59
C LYS A 97 -4.98 5.66 -12.30
N PRO A 98 -5.52 6.78 -11.77
CA PRO A 98 -6.39 6.73 -10.60
C PRO A 98 -7.66 5.93 -10.90
N ILE A 99 -8.08 5.13 -9.93
CA ILE A 99 -9.30 4.32 -10.01
C ILE A 99 -10.29 4.85 -8.99
N VAL A 100 -11.56 4.99 -9.39
CA VAL A 100 -12.62 5.37 -8.45
C VAL A 100 -12.84 4.22 -7.48
N HIS A 101 -12.74 4.51 -6.19
CA HIS A 101 -12.99 3.50 -5.17
C HIS A 101 -14.50 3.26 -5.04
N HIS A 102 -14.99 2.14 -5.58
CA HIS A 102 -16.39 1.77 -5.58
C HIS A 102 -16.81 1.09 -4.28
N SER A 103 -16.82 1.83 -3.16
CA SER A 103 -17.41 1.35 -1.91
C SER A 103 -18.81 1.91 -1.73
N ARG A 104 -19.80 1.05 -1.43
CA ARG A 104 -21.18 1.49 -1.10
C ARG A 104 -21.26 2.44 0.10
N HIS A 105 -20.20 2.52 0.90
CA HIS A 105 -20.13 3.31 2.12
C HIS A 105 -19.21 4.54 2.01
N LEU A 106 -18.57 4.76 0.86
CA LEU A 106 -17.74 5.92 0.60
C LEU A 106 -18.33 6.72 -0.55
N LYS A 107 -18.10 8.03 -0.56
CA LYS A 107 -18.39 8.83 -1.76
C LYS A 107 -17.52 8.27 -2.89
N GLN A 108 -18.14 8.08 -4.06
CA GLN A 108 -17.43 7.73 -5.28
C GLN A 108 -16.58 8.92 -5.69
N ASP A 109 -15.35 8.94 -5.22
CA ASP A 109 -14.39 10.02 -5.44
C ASP A 109 -13.02 9.40 -5.77
N LEU A 110 -12.21 10.13 -6.51
CA LEU A 110 -10.82 9.77 -6.82
C LEU A 110 -9.94 9.88 -5.58
N VAL A 111 -10.35 10.72 -4.61
CA VAL A 111 -9.67 10.88 -3.33
C VAL A 111 -10.63 10.55 -2.21
N THR A 112 -10.35 9.49 -1.47
CA THR A 112 -11.12 9.11 -0.28
C THR A 112 -10.49 9.70 0.98
N ASN A 113 -11.31 10.35 1.81
CA ASN A 113 -10.88 10.82 3.12
C ASN A 113 -10.86 9.68 4.13
N VAL A 114 -9.66 9.38 4.65
CA VAL A 114 -9.45 8.43 5.76
C VAL A 114 -9.40 9.22 7.06
N ARG A 115 -10.39 9.03 7.94
CA ARG A 115 -10.48 9.69 9.25
C ARG A 115 -11.35 8.90 10.21
N ASP A 116 -11.12 9.03 11.51
CA ASP A 116 -12.07 8.51 12.50
C ASP A 116 -13.38 9.31 12.41
N ALA A 117 -14.44 8.66 11.94
CA ALA A 117 -15.79 9.22 11.88
C ALA A 117 -16.67 8.74 13.04
N GLY A 118 -16.07 8.08 14.05
CA GLY A 118 -16.78 7.50 15.19
C GLY A 118 -17.41 6.14 14.90
N VAL A 119 -17.12 5.53 13.75
CA VAL A 119 -17.67 4.22 13.37
C VAL A 119 -16.98 3.12 14.17
N ARG A 120 -17.77 2.24 14.77
CA ARG A 120 -17.31 1.08 15.55
C ARG A 120 -17.78 -0.19 14.88
N PHE A 121 -16.86 -1.05 14.47
CA PHE A 121 -17.20 -2.33 13.87
C PHE A 121 -17.44 -3.38 14.97
N LYS A 122 -18.57 -4.08 14.88
CA LYS A 122 -18.94 -5.17 15.78
C LYS A 122 -18.35 -6.51 15.33
N SER A 123 -17.94 -6.62 14.07
CA SER A 123 -17.37 -7.82 13.48
C SER A 123 -16.31 -7.47 12.44
N SER A 124 -15.41 -8.41 12.15
CA SER A 124 -14.42 -8.27 11.07
C SER A 124 -15.05 -8.18 9.67
N LYS A 125 -16.33 -8.58 9.53
CA LYS A 125 -17.08 -8.54 8.26
C LYS A 125 -17.54 -7.14 7.88
N ASP A 126 -17.50 -6.19 8.82
CA ASP A 126 -17.96 -4.82 8.63
C ASP A 126 -16.82 -3.81 8.44
N GLN A 127 -15.57 -4.27 8.36
CA GLN A 127 -14.38 -3.44 8.42
C GLN A 127 -14.25 -2.49 7.21
N ASN A 128 -14.74 -1.27 7.36
CA ASN A 128 -14.33 -0.13 6.54
C ASN A 128 -13.37 0.74 7.36
N PHE A 129 -12.08 0.37 7.36
CA PHE A 129 -11.06 1.01 8.19
C PHE A 129 -10.91 2.51 7.93
N SER A 130 -11.40 3.03 6.80
CA SER A 130 -11.33 4.44 6.44
C SER A 130 -12.12 5.37 7.37
N SER A 131 -13.02 4.82 8.20
CA SER A 131 -13.94 5.60 9.06
C SER A 131 -13.80 5.34 10.57
N SER A 132 -12.78 4.60 11.01
CA SER A 132 -12.62 4.17 12.41
C SER A 132 -11.18 4.35 12.93
N ASN A 133 -11.02 4.44 14.25
CA ASN A 133 -9.72 4.34 14.93
C ASN A 133 -9.34 2.90 15.36
N GLN A 134 -10.13 1.90 14.96
CA GLN A 134 -9.81 0.50 15.24
C GLN A 134 -8.58 0.06 14.44
N GLU A 135 -7.73 -0.76 15.08
CA GLU A 135 -6.53 -1.28 14.45
C GLU A 135 -6.89 -2.13 13.22
N ALA A 136 -6.38 -1.73 12.05
CA ALA A 136 -6.52 -2.52 10.83
C ALA A 136 -5.63 -3.77 10.89
N VAL A 137 -6.07 -4.84 10.23
CA VAL A 137 -5.20 -6.01 10.00
C VAL A 137 -4.43 -5.82 8.71
N GLU A 138 -3.23 -6.40 8.63
CA GLU A 138 -2.43 -6.41 7.40
C GLU A 138 -3.24 -7.09 6.28
N HIS A 139 -3.33 -6.41 5.13
CA HIS A 139 -4.04 -6.85 3.94
C HIS A 139 -3.44 -6.18 2.69
N THR A 140 -3.74 -6.77 1.54
CA THR A 140 -3.54 -6.14 0.24
C THR A 140 -4.87 -5.56 -0.23
N GLU A 141 -4.83 -4.41 -0.90
CA GLU A 141 -6.04 -3.72 -1.33
C GLU A 141 -6.74 -4.48 -2.47
N SER A 142 -8.07 -4.43 -2.52
CA SER A 142 -8.89 -5.00 -3.61
C SER A 142 -8.67 -6.50 -3.89
N THR A 143 -8.42 -7.31 -2.86
CA THR A 143 -8.25 -8.78 -2.99
C THR A 143 -9.43 -9.52 -3.61
N GLU A 144 -10.61 -8.90 -3.57
CA GLU A 144 -11.87 -9.39 -4.12
C GLU A 144 -11.98 -9.19 -5.63
N LEU A 145 -11.10 -8.40 -6.24
CA LEU A 145 -11.08 -8.18 -7.68
C LEU A 145 -10.22 -9.22 -8.39
N PRO A 146 -10.58 -9.61 -9.63
CA PRO A 146 -9.71 -10.44 -10.48
C PRO A 146 -8.35 -9.79 -10.69
N ASN A 147 -8.34 -8.47 -10.93
CA ASN A 147 -7.15 -7.64 -11.10
C ASN A 147 -7.10 -6.61 -9.96
N PRO A 148 -6.31 -6.86 -8.89
CA PRO A 148 -6.16 -5.93 -7.78
C PRO A 148 -5.53 -4.61 -8.20
N ILE A 149 -5.63 -3.61 -7.33
CA ILE A 149 -5.01 -2.30 -7.55
C ILE A 149 -3.48 -2.44 -7.48
N GLY A 150 -2.77 -1.88 -8.47
CA GLY A 150 -1.32 -2.01 -8.57
C GLY A 150 -0.52 -1.13 -7.58
N ALA A 151 -1.09 -0.03 -7.09
CA ALA A 151 -0.45 0.83 -6.10
C ALA A 151 -1.48 1.65 -5.31
N PHE A 152 -1.16 1.97 -4.06
CA PHE A 152 -1.99 2.79 -3.18
C PHE A 152 -1.25 4.08 -2.80
N LEU A 153 -1.89 5.23 -2.97
CA LEU A 153 -1.36 6.53 -2.55
C LEU A 153 -2.05 6.97 -1.25
N LEU A 154 -1.27 7.14 -0.18
CA LEU A 154 -1.75 7.69 1.09
C LEU A 154 -1.02 8.99 1.41
N HIS A 155 -1.74 10.11 1.46
CA HIS A 155 -1.18 11.41 1.82
C HIS A 155 -1.75 11.90 3.15
N SER A 156 -0.86 12.16 4.11
CA SER A 156 -1.22 12.76 5.40
C SER A 156 -1.59 14.24 5.24
N ILE A 157 -2.90 14.50 5.16
CA ILE A 157 -3.45 15.87 5.11
C ILE A 157 -3.33 16.55 6.49
N GLN A 158 -3.67 15.80 7.54
CA GLN A 158 -3.50 16.21 8.93
C GLN A 158 -3.04 15.00 9.75
N PRO A 159 -2.00 15.14 10.59
CA PRO A 159 -1.54 14.04 11.43
C PRO A 159 -2.61 13.70 12.48
N ALA A 160 -2.76 12.40 12.76
CA ALA A 160 -3.65 11.94 13.82
C ALA A 160 -3.13 12.38 15.20
N TYR A 161 -4.04 12.79 16.10
CA TYR A 161 -3.67 13.11 17.48
C TYR A 161 -3.11 11.89 18.24
N LYS A 162 -3.67 10.70 17.96
CA LYS A 162 -3.24 9.41 18.50
C LYS A 162 -3.38 8.35 17.42
N GLY A 163 -2.38 7.47 17.29
CA GLY A 163 -2.35 6.46 16.22
C GLY A 163 -1.88 7.07 14.91
N GLY A 164 -2.42 6.60 13.78
CA GLY A 164 -2.03 7.07 12.45
C GLY A 164 -0.71 6.47 11.92
N ALA A 165 -0.20 5.44 12.60
CA ALA A 165 0.94 4.68 12.12
C ALA A 165 0.50 3.70 11.02
N SER A 166 1.19 3.74 9.89
CA SER A 166 1.06 2.76 8.82
C SER A 166 1.98 1.57 9.09
N ARG A 167 1.48 0.36 8.84
CA ARG A 167 2.25 -0.88 8.95
C ARG A 167 2.44 -1.50 7.58
N PHE A 168 3.66 -1.92 7.29
CA PHE A 168 4.02 -2.53 6.01
C PHE A 168 4.77 -3.84 6.25
N VAL A 169 4.52 -4.82 5.37
CA VAL A 169 5.23 -6.10 5.32
C VAL A 169 5.66 -6.33 3.89
N ASN A 170 6.94 -6.65 3.68
CA ASN A 170 7.45 -6.97 2.35
C ASN A 170 7.12 -8.43 2.06
N ALA A 171 6.41 -8.67 0.95
CA ALA A 171 5.97 -10.03 0.61
C ALA A 171 7.16 -10.95 0.29
N TYR A 172 8.25 -10.45 -0.31
CA TYR A 172 9.45 -11.25 -0.56
C TYR A 172 10.11 -11.70 0.75
N THR A 173 10.38 -10.77 1.69
CA THR A 173 10.93 -11.11 3.01
C THR A 173 10.02 -12.09 3.78
N LEU A 174 8.71 -11.93 3.65
CA LEU A 174 7.73 -12.83 4.25
C LEU A 174 7.83 -14.24 3.67
N LEU A 175 7.90 -14.38 2.34
CA LEU A 175 8.00 -15.67 1.67
C LEU A 175 9.34 -16.35 1.92
N ASP A 176 10.44 -15.60 1.97
CA ASP A 176 11.75 -16.11 2.39
C ASP A 176 11.71 -16.70 3.78
N SER A 177 11.15 -15.93 4.72
CA SER A 177 11.02 -16.36 6.11
C SER A 177 10.10 -17.58 6.23
N LEU A 178 9.06 -17.65 5.40
CA LEU A 178 8.11 -18.76 5.39
C LEU A 178 8.76 -20.04 4.81
N ALA A 179 9.52 -19.91 3.72
CA ALA A 179 10.28 -21.01 3.12
C ALA A 179 11.37 -21.54 4.06
N GLY A 180 11.96 -20.67 4.88
CA GLY A 180 12.90 -21.06 5.93
C GLY A 180 12.28 -21.88 7.07
N ILE A 181 10.95 -21.82 7.26
CA ILE A 181 10.22 -22.64 8.23
C ILE A 181 9.88 -24.01 7.63
N ASP A 182 9.16 -24.01 6.51
CA ASP A 182 8.88 -25.18 5.68
C ASP A 182 8.69 -24.70 4.23
N PRO A 183 9.53 -25.12 3.27
CA PRO A 183 9.34 -24.80 1.85
C PRO A 183 7.95 -25.16 1.32
N GLY A 184 7.37 -26.24 1.87
CA GLY A 184 6.02 -26.68 1.54
C GLY A 184 4.92 -25.69 1.93
N HIS A 185 5.19 -24.71 2.81
CA HIS A 185 4.26 -23.62 3.07
C HIS A 185 4.10 -22.70 1.85
N VAL A 186 5.18 -22.35 1.16
CA VAL A 186 5.09 -21.51 -0.04
C VAL A 186 4.33 -22.24 -1.15
N GLU A 187 4.62 -23.53 -1.34
CA GLU A 187 3.95 -24.37 -2.35
C GLU A 187 2.43 -24.45 -2.16
N VAL A 188 1.94 -24.53 -0.92
CA VAL A 188 0.49 -24.57 -0.68
C VAL A 188 -0.16 -23.22 -0.95
N LEU A 189 0.53 -22.10 -0.69
CA LEU A 189 0.02 -20.75 -0.94
C LEU A 189 -0.06 -20.40 -2.44
N GLN A 190 0.65 -21.14 -3.28
CA GLN A 190 0.57 -21.04 -4.74
C GLN A 190 -0.67 -21.72 -5.35
N ARG A 191 -1.43 -22.48 -4.55
CA ARG A 191 -2.66 -23.12 -5.02
C ARG A 191 -3.83 -22.13 -5.01
N PRO A 192 -4.90 -22.34 -5.81
CA PRO A 192 -6.02 -21.39 -5.87
C PRO A 192 -6.90 -21.42 -4.61
N PHE A 193 -7.05 -20.28 -3.95
CA PHE A 193 -7.96 -20.06 -2.81
C PHE A 193 -9.17 -19.25 -3.22
N TRP A 194 -10.31 -19.51 -2.58
CA TRP A 194 -11.45 -18.61 -2.67
C TRP A 194 -11.28 -17.45 -1.67
N PHE A 195 -11.36 -16.21 -2.18
CA PHE A 195 -11.50 -14.99 -1.41
C PHE A 195 -12.96 -14.53 -1.51
N ASP A 196 -13.67 -14.49 -0.38
CA ASP A 196 -15.10 -14.16 -0.34
C ASP A 196 -15.36 -12.96 0.59
N THR A 197 -15.95 -11.89 0.05
CA THR A 197 -16.31 -10.70 0.84
C THR A 197 -17.49 -10.94 1.79
N ALA A 198 -18.18 -12.08 1.66
CA ALA A 198 -19.48 -12.40 2.22
C ALA A 198 -20.59 -11.41 1.81
N ARG A 199 -20.36 -10.64 0.73
CA ARG A 199 -21.28 -9.63 0.20
C ARG A 199 -21.68 -9.88 -1.27
N GLY A 200 -21.38 -11.08 -1.77
CA GLY A 200 -21.70 -11.52 -3.13
C GLY A 200 -20.55 -11.39 -4.13
N GLU A 201 -19.41 -10.85 -3.71
CA GLU A 201 -18.18 -10.81 -4.52
C GLU A 201 -17.25 -11.92 -4.06
N ARG A 202 -16.78 -12.70 -5.03
CA ARG A 202 -15.91 -13.83 -4.78
C ARG A 202 -14.95 -14.04 -5.95
N VAL A 203 -13.70 -14.32 -5.64
CA VAL A 203 -12.65 -14.59 -6.63
C VAL A 203 -11.83 -15.79 -6.20
N GLU A 204 -11.44 -16.62 -7.17
CA GLU A 204 -10.51 -17.73 -6.97
C GLU A 204 -9.14 -17.30 -7.49
N ALA A 205 -8.14 -17.27 -6.60
CA ALA A 205 -6.79 -16.84 -6.93
C ALA A 205 -5.79 -17.46 -5.93
N PRO A 206 -4.53 -17.68 -6.30
CA PRO A 206 -3.51 -18.04 -5.33
C PRO A 206 -3.21 -16.87 -4.37
N ILE A 207 -2.66 -17.19 -3.20
CA ILE A 207 -2.11 -16.17 -2.29
C ILE A 207 -0.74 -15.70 -2.81
N VAL A 208 0.01 -16.59 -3.45
CA VAL A 208 1.32 -16.34 -4.05
C VAL A 208 1.29 -16.73 -5.52
N SER A 209 1.55 -15.78 -6.42
CA SER A 209 1.78 -16.06 -7.84
C SER A 209 2.96 -15.26 -8.36
N TYR A 210 3.46 -15.66 -9.53
CA TYR A 210 4.48 -14.91 -10.26
C TYR A 210 3.96 -14.63 -11.66
N ASP A 211 4.27 -13.44 -12.18
CA ASP A 211 4.03 -13.15 -13.59
C ASP A 211 5.08 -13.83 -14.49
N ASP A 212 4.92 -13.70 -15.80
CA ASP A 212 5.83 -14.28 -16.80
C ASP A 212 7.27 -13.74 -16.71
N LYS A 213 7.48 -12.63 -16.00
CA LYS A 213 8.79 -12.00 -15.76
C LYS A 213 9.38 -12.40 -14.40
N GLY A 214 8.66 -13.20 -13.61
CA GLY A 214 9.08 -13.62 -12.28
C GLY A 214 8.76 -12.60 -11.17
N ASN A 215 7.96 -11.57 -11.44
CA ASN A 215 7.55 -10.62 -10.40
C ASN A 215 6.49 -11.26 -9.51
N LEU A 216 6.67 -11.13 -8.19
CA LEU A 216 5.72 -11.63 -7.20
C LEU A 216 4.42 -10.83 -7.22
N ASP A 217 3.30 -11.55 -7.29
CA ASP A 217 1.99 -11.09 -6.88
C ASP A 217 1.61 -11.79 -5.57
N PHE A 218 1.22 -11.00 -4.57
CA PHE A 218 0.87 -11.46 -3.25
C PHE A 218 -0.51 -10.95 -2.88
N ARG A 219 -1.44 -11.86 -2.59
CA ARG A 219 -2.84 -11.53 -2.28
C ARG A 219 -3.19 -11.97 -0.87
N TRP A 220 -3.58 -11.02 -0.03
CA TRP A 220 -3.86 -11.30 1.36
C TRP A 220 -5.02 -10.49 1.93
N MET A 221 -6.05 -11.20 2.38
CA MET A 221 -7.11 -10.65 3.22
C MET A 221 -7.68 -11.81 4.05
N HIS A 222 -7.14 -11.99 5.26
CA HIS A 222 -7.45 -13.16 6.10
C HIS A 222 -8.95 -13.36 6.32
N ALA A 223 -9.71 -12.28 6.52
CA ALA A 223 -11.15 -12.37 6.69
C ALA A 223 -11.86 -12.96 5.46
N PHE A 224 -11.38 -12.65 4.25
CA PHE A 224 -11.96 -13.15 3.00
C PHE A 224 -11.54 -14.59 2.72
N LEU A 225 -10.31 -14.96 3.09
CA LEU A 225 -9.85 -16.34 3.07
C LEU A 225 -10.71 -17.22 3.99
N GLU A 226 -10.98 -16.78 5.21
CA GLU A 226 -11.82 -17.53 6.15
C GLU A 226 -13.28 -17.66 5.67
N ASN A 227 -13.84 -16.62 5.07
CA ASN A 227 -15.16 -16.71 4.44
C ASN A 227 -15.15 -17.67 3.23
N GLY A 228 -14.05 -17.69 2.47
CA GLY A 228 -13.89 -18.52 1.27
C GLY A 228 -13.50 -19.97 1.56
N ARG A 229 -12.99 -20.26 2.76
CA ARG A 229 -12.55 -21.59 3.21
C ARG A 229 -13.50 -22.75 2.84
N PRO A 230 -14.84 -22.66 3.02
CA PRO A 230 -15.76 -23.74 2.65
C PRO A 230 -15.75 -24.09 1.15
N PHE A 231 -15.27 -23.20 0.30
CA PHE A 231 -15.21 -23.38 -1.15
C PHE A 231 -13.81 -23.84 -1.63
N THR A 232 -12.78 -23.68 -0.80
CA THR A 232 -11.40 -24.09 -1.11
C THR A 232 -11.23 -25.60 -0.91
N LYS A 233 -11.34 -26.37 -2.01
CA LYS A 233 -11.37 -27.85 -1.99
C LYS A 233 -10.14 -28.51 -1.34
N HIS A 234 -8.99 -27.87 -1.40
CA HIS A 234 -7.73 -28.44 -0.94
C HIS A 234 -7.36 -27.99 0.49
N TRP A 235 -8.28 -27.32 1.20
CA TRP A 235 -8.05 -26.86 2.56
C TRP A 235 -7.85 -28.05 3.51
N ASN A 236 -6.68 -28.13 4.13
CA ASN A 236 -6.29 -29.17 5.08
C ASN A 236 -5.39 -28.57 6.17
N ASP A 237 -4.89 -29.40 7.08
CA ASP A 237 -4.06 -28.95 8.21
C ASP A 237 -2.77 -28.26 7.76
N LYS A 238 -2.14 -28.72 6.68
CA LYS A 238 -0.93 -28.10 6.11
C LYS A 238 -1.22 -26.70 5.55
N VAL A 239 -2.37 -26.51 4.91
CA VAL A 239 -2.83 -25.19 4.44
C VAL A 239 -3.07 -24.26 5.64
N GLN A 240 -3.74 -24.76 6.67
CA GLN A 240 -4.00 -23.99 7.89
C GLN A 240 -2.70 -23.56 8.56
N GLU A 241 -1.73 -24.47 8.68
CA GLU A 241 -0.39 -24.21 9.21
C GLU A 241 0.34 -23.11 8.43
N ALA A 242 0.32 -23.17 7.09
CA ALA A 242 0.92 -22.15 6.24
C ALA A 242 0.27 -20.77 6.40
N ILE A 243 -1.06 -20.72 6.52
CA ILE A 243 -1.82 -19.48 6.77
C ILE A 243 -1.47 -18.89 8.14
N ASP A 244 -1.41 -19.71 9.18
CA ASP A 244 -1.06 -19.26 10.53
C ASP A 244 0.40 -18.83 10.64
N ALA A 245 1.33 -19.55 9.99
CA ALA A 245 2.72 -19.15 9.86
C ALA A 245 2.85 -17.79 9.16
N THR A 246 2.11 -17.58 8.07
CA THR A 246 2.06 -16.31 7.33
C THR A 246 1.59 -15.16 8.24
N ARG A 247 0.49 -15.34 8.96
CA ARG A 247 -0.03 -14.33 9.92
C ARG A 247 0.97 -13.98 11.01
N ASN A 248 1.63 -15.00 11.56
CA ASN A 248 2.58 -14.83 12.63
C ASN A 248 3.84 -14.10 12.14
N LEU A 249 4.31 -14.42 10.94
CA LEU A 249 5.43 -13.72 10.31
C LEU A 249 5.08 -12.27 9.97
N MET A 250 3.89 -11.98 9.42
CA MET A 250 3.46 -10.60 9.17
C MET A 250 3.54 -9.74 10.44
N LYS A 251 3.10 -10.27 11.58
CA LYS A 251 3.20 -9.56 12.87
C LYS A 251 4.63 -9.29 13.32
N LYS A 252 5.55 -10.21 13.02
CA LYS A 252 6.97 -10.13 13.40
C LYS A 252 7.79 -9.23 12.46
N LEU A 253 7.49 -9.31 11.16
CA LEU A 253 8.26 -8.67 10.10
C LEU A 253 7.76 -7.26 9.75
N ARG A 254 6.60 -6.85 10.27
CA ARG A 254 6.04 -5.54 9.97
C ARG A 254 6.94 -4.41 10.44
N ILE A 255 7.14 -3.45 9.57
CA ILE A 255 7.68 -2.14 9.91
C ILE A 255 6.52 -1.20 10.21
N THR A 256 6.79 -0.19 11.04
CA THR A 256 5.81 0.84 11.40
C THR A 256 6.35 2.20 11.02
N VAL A 257 5.57 2.96 10.25
CA VAL A 257 5.92 4.29 9.76
C VAL A 257 4.86 5.27 10.23
N MET A 258 5.29 6.39 10.80
CA MET A 258 4.40 7.49 11.15
C MET A 258 4.25 8.42 9.94
N LEU A 259 3.02 8.57 9.44
CA LEU A 259 2.74 9.49 8.34
C LEU A 259 2.34 10.87 8.87
N GLY A 260 3.28 11.80 8.77
CA GLY A 260 3.16 13.16 9.28
C GLY A 260 3.65 13.26 10.72
N LEU A 261 4.50 14.24 10.98
CA LEU A 261 4.87 14.65 12.33
C LEU A 261 3.92 15.76 12.78
N PRO A 262 3.56 15.84 14.07
CA PRO A 262 2.94 17.04 14.61
C PRO A 262 3.83 18.22 14.22
N CYS A 263 3.28 19.17 13.46
CA CYS A 263 3.96 20.42 13.19
C CYS A 263 4.13 21.11 14.54
N LEU A 264 5.29 20.93 15.17
CA LEU A 264 5.75 21.78 16.25
C LEU A 264 5.91 23.14 15.58
N GLN A 265 4.89 23.99 15.68
CA GLN A 265 4.85 25.33 15.11
C GLN A 265 6.03 26.17 15.62
N LYS A 266 7.22 25.99 15.03
CA LYS A 266 8.29 26.96 15.08
C LYS A 266 7.96 27.98 14.02
N LYS A 267 7.20 29.00 14.45
CA LYS A 267 6.97 30.31 13.80
C LYS A 267 7.39 30.34 12.32
N CYS A 268 6.50 29.92 11.43
CA CYS A 268 6.62 30.31 10.02
C CYS A 268 6.44 31.84 9.96
N TRP A 269 7.55 32.55 9.81
CA TRP A 269 7.53 33.97 9.48
C TRP A 269 6.91 34.11 8.10
N THR A 270 5.71 34.67 8.05
CA THR A 270 5.12 35.16 6.82
C THR A 270 6.04 36.24 6.26
N ARG A 271 6.79 35.93 5.19
CA ARG A 271 7.32 36.98 4.32
C ARG A 271 6.11 37.64 3.65
N ARG A 272 5.58 38.69 4.28
CA ARG A 272 4.80 39.70 3.57
C ARG A 272 5.74 40.29 2.53
N VAL A 273 5.51 39.95 1.27
CA VAL A 273 6.01 40.75 0.15
C VAL A 273 5.22 42.06 0.21
N SER A 274 5.78 43.08 0.86
CA SER A 274 5.32 44.44 0.70
C SER A 274 5.63 44.86 -0.73
N ARG A 275 4.61 44.93 -1.59
CA ARG A 275 4.66 45.71 -2.82
C ARG A 275 4.86 47.18 -2.40
N GLY A 276 6.12 47.62 -2.44
CA GLY A 276 6.44 49.04 -2.44
C GLY A 276 6.20 49.60 -3.83
N ILE A 277 5.17 50.41 -3.96
CA ILE A 277 5.04 51.37 -5.05
C ILE A 277 6.02 52.51 -4.72
N LEU A 278 6.97 52.74 -5.61
CA LEU A 278 7.60 54.04 -5.86
C LEU A 278 7.59 54.25 -7.37
#